data_AF-A0A6N6T6E3-F1
#
_entry.id   AF-A0A6N6T6E3-F1
#
_cell.length_a   1.000
_cell.length_b   1.000
_cell.length_c   1.000
_cell.angle_alpha   90.00
_cell.angle_beta   90.00
_cell.angle_gamma   90.00
#
_symmetry.space_group_name_H-M   'P 1'
#
loop_
_entity.id
_entity.type
_entity.pdbx_description
1 polymer ?
#
loop_
_entity_poly.entity_id
_entity_poly.type
_entity_poly.pdbx_seq_one_letter_code
_entity_poly.pdbx_strand_id
1 'polypeptide(L)'
;MPPAEITRDGNQAVAALLESADRYVKSKQLDKAGAALERALRIEPRNAGIWHDLAQIRLHQSQYQQAESLASKSNSLASGNRSLQSRNWKVIASARKAAGNAGGAEEAEARAAQFSR
;
A
#
# COMPACT_ATOMS: atom_id res chain seq x y z
N MET A 1 10.00 37.13 0.03
CA MET A 1 10.11 35.79 -0.60
C MET A 1 8.83 35.03 -0.29
N PRO A 2 8.05 34.54 -1.27
CA PRO A 2 6.92 33.67 -0.96
C PRO A 2 7.37 32.19 -1.00
N PRO A 3 7.22 31.41 0.08
CA PRO A 3 7.50 29.97 0.07
C PRO A 3 6.24 29.17 -0.25
N ALA A 4 5.70 29.31 -1.47
CA ALA A 4 4.48 28.60 -1.90
C ALA A 4 4.70 27.54 -2.99
N GLU A 5 5.94 27.34 -3.47
CA GLU A 5 6.25 26.34 -4.51
C GLU A 5 6.29 24.90 -3.93
N ILE A 6 6.72 24.74 -2.67
CA ILE A 6 6.94 23.43 -2.02
C ILE A 6 5.67 22.55 -1.98
N THR A 7 4.48 23.16 -1.91
CA THR A 7 3.20 22.44 -1.84
C THR A 7 2.60 22.07 -3.20
N ARG A 8 2.99 22.73 -4.31
CA ARG A 8 2.53 22.37 -5.66
C ARG A 8 3.36 21.24 -6.26
N ASP A 9 4.67 21.27 -6.04
CA ASP A 9 5.58 20.21 -6.51
C ASP A 9 5.35 18.88 -5.78
N GLY A 10 4.97 18.91 -4.50
CA GLY A 10 4.73 17.68 -3.72
C GLY A 10 3.70 16.75 -4.37
N ASN A 11 2.58 17.30 -4.83
CA ASN A 11 1.51 16.49 -5.44
C ASN A 11 1.86 16.04 -6.88
N GLN A 12 2.54 16.90 -7.67
CA GLN A 12 2.98 16.53 -9.02
C GLN A 12 4.13 15.50 -9.01
N ALA A 13 5.08 15.65 -8.08
CA ALA A 13 6.17 14.70 -7.89
C ALA A 13 5.66 13.34 -7.42
N VAL A 14 4.68 13.32 -6.49
CA VAL A 14 3.99 12.07 -6.09
C VAL A 14 3.29 11.45 -7.28
N ALA A 15 2.53 12.21 -8.07
CA ALA A 15 1.86 11.68 -9.26
C ALA A 15 2.85 11.03 -10.27
N ALA A 16 3.99 11.68 -10.54
CA ALA A 16 5.03 11.13 -11.41
C ALA A 16 5.69 9.86 -10.84
N LEU A 17 5.85 9.78 -9.51
CA LEU A 17 6.36 8.60 -8.82
C LEU A 17 5.36 7.43 -8.88
N LEU A 18 4.06 7.69 -8.68
CA LEU A 18 3.00 6.69 -8.81
C LEU A 18 2.89 6.16 -10.23
N GLU A 19 2.94 7.04 -11.23
CA GLU A 19 2.95 6.62 -12.64
C GLU A 19 4.19 5.77 -12.96
N SER A 20 5.36 6.15 -12.44
CA SER A 20 6.57 5.35 -12.58
C SER A 20 6.44 3.99 -11.91
N ALA A 21 5.85 3.92 -10.71
CA ALA A 21 5.59 2.66 -10.02
C ALA A 21 4.67 1.74 -10.85
N ASP A 22 3.58 2.26 -11.42
CA ASP A 22 2.68 1.51 -12.31
C ASP A 22 3.42 0.96 -13.54
N ARG A 23 4.24 1.78 -14.22
CA ARG A 23 5.07 1.33 -15.35
C ARG A 23 6.03 0.22 -14.95
N TYR A 24 6.66 0.33 -13.78
CA TYR A 24 7.57 -0.70 -13.26
C TYR A 24 6.83 -2.00 -12.93
N VAL A 25 5.64 -1.94 -12.31
CA VAL A 25 4.80 -3.11 -12.04
C VAL A 25 4.41 -3.80 -13.35
N LYS A 26 3.94 -3.06 -14.35
CA LYS A 26 3.61 -3.59 -15.69
C LYS A 26 4.80 -4.26 -16.37
N SER A 27 6.00 -3.74 -16.11
CA SER A 27 7.26 -4.30 -16.62
C SER A 27 7.85 -5.39 -15.71
N LYS A 28 7.11 -5.88 -14.70
CA LYS A 28 7.56 -6.85 -13.68
C LYS A 28 8.81 -6.42 -12.87
N GLN A 29 9.14 -5.14 -12.87
CA GLN A 29 10.26 -4.54 -12.14
C GLN A 29 9.82 -4.13 -10.72
N LEU A 30 9.45 -5.11 -9.90
CA LEU A 30 8.82 -4.88 -8.59
C LEU A 30 9.71 -4.08 -7.62
N ASP A 31 11.04 -4.26 -7.65
CA ASP A 31 11.97 -3.52 -6.80
C ASP A 31 11.97 -2.02 -7.11
N LYS A 32 11.97 -1.66 -8.40
CA LYS A 32 11.91 -0.26 -8.84
C LYS A 32 10.56 0.36 -8.53
N ALA A 33 9.48 -0.41 -8.66
CA ALA A 33 8.15 0.03 -8.26
C ALA A 33 8.11 0.34 -6.75
N GLY A 34 8.63 -0.56 -5.91
CA GLY A 34 8.72 -0.34 -4.47
C GLY A 34 9.51 0.92 -4.11
N ALA A 35 10.68 1.11 -4.73
CA ALA A 35 11.51 2.29 -4.49
C ALA A 35 10.80 3.60 -4.91
N ALA A 36 10.01 3.59 -5.99
CA ALA A 36 9.23 4.76 -6.40
C ALA A 36 8.13 5.09 -5.38
N LEU A 37 7.43 4.08 -4.85
CA LEU A 37 6.41 4.27 -3.82
C LEU A 37 7.01 4.73 -2.48
N GLU A 38 8.17 4.21 -2.08
CA GLU A 38 8.89 4.65 -0.87
C GLU A 38 9.28 6.13 -0.98
N ARG A 39 9.72 6.58 -2.16
CA ARG A 39 9.96 7.99 -2.43
C ARG A 39 8.69 8.82 -2.32
N ALA A 40 7.56 8.31 -2.84
CA ALA A 40 6.28 8.99 -2.75
C ALA A 40 5.80 9.10 -1.29
N LEU A 41 6.01 8.07 -0.47
CA LEU A 41 5.73 8.10 0.98
C LEU A 41 6.57 9.10 1.76
N ARG A 42 7.80 9.42 1.32
CA ARG A 42 8.58 10.49 1.95
C ARG A 42 7.96 11.87 1.74
N ILE A 43 7.19 12.05 0.66
CA ILE A 43 6.47 13.30 0.36
C ILE A 43 5.09 13.27 1.02
N GLU A 44 4.37 12.15 0.91
CA GLU A 44 3.03 11.94 1.48
C GLU A 44 2.99 10.76 2.47
N PRO A 45 3.53 10.90 3.68
CA PRO A 45 3.63 9.79 4.64
C PRO A 45 2.27 9.32 5.18
N ARG A 46 1.22 10.13 5.01
CA ARG A 46 -0.14 9.84 5.48
C ARG A 46 -1.07 9.34 4.39
N ASN A 47 -0.59 9.16 3.16
CA ASN A 47 -1.42 8.66 2.06
C ASN A 47 -1.58 7.12 2.15
N ALA A 48 -2.75 6.69 2.60
CA ALA A 48 -3.08 5.28 2.79
C ALA A 48 -2.98 4.46 1.49
N GLY A 49 -3.25 5.05 0.32
CA GLY A 49 -3.19 4.35 -0.96
C GLY A 49 -1.77 3.89 -1.29
N ILE A 50 -0.78 4.74 -1.07
CA ILE A 50 0.63 4.42 -1.36
C ILE A 50 1.14 3.29 -0.44
N TRP A 51 0.71 3.28 0.83
CA TRP A 51 0.99 2.17 1.75
C TRP A 51 0.36 0.84 1.28
N HIS A 52 -0.85 0.89 0.73
CA HIS A 52 -1.54 -0.29 0.16
C HIS A 52 -0.79 -0.84 -1.06
N ASP A 53 -0.43 0.03 -2.00
CA ASP A 53 0.26 -0.38 -3.22
C ASP A 53 1.63 -0.98 -2.91
N LEU A 54 2.36 -0.40 -1.95
CA LEU A 54 3.63 -0.95 -1.50
C LEU A 54 3.44 -2.31 -0.81
N ALA A 55 2.37 -2.48 -0.03
CA ALA A 55 2.03 -3.77 0.58
C ALA A 55 1.78 -4.85 -0.48
N GLN A 56 1.07 -4.52 -1.56
CA GLN A 56 0.82 -5.44 -2.67
C GLN A 56 2.11 -5.84 -3.39
N ILE A 57 3.01 -4.89 -3.64
CA ILE A 57 4.34 -5.18 -4.21
C ILE A 57 5.11 -6.15 -3.31
N ARG A 58 5.17 -5.88 -2.00
CA ARG A 58 5.87 -6.77 -1.05
C ARG A 58 5.25 -8.16 -0.99
N LEU A 59 3.92 -8.27 -1.11
CA LEU A 59 3.23 -9.55 -1.21
C LEU A 59 3.69 -10.33 -2.45
N HIS A 60 3.77 -9.67 -3.61
CA HIS A 60 4.27 -10.30 -4.85
C HIS A 60 5.74 -10.71 -4.79
N GLN A 61 6.54 -10.04 -3.97
CA GLN A 61 7.94 -10.38 -3.72
C GLN A 61 8.11 -11.46 -2.63
N SER A 62 7.03 -12.10 -2.19
CA SER A 62 7.02 -13.06 -1.08
C SER A 62 7.50 -12.50 0.27
N GLN A 63 7.49 -11.18 0.43
CA GLN A 63 7.87 -10.49 1.67
C GLN A 63 6.65 -10.31 2.57
N TYR A 64 6.08 -11.43 3.02
CA TYR A 64 4.76 -11.48 3.65
C TYR A 64 4.64 -10.62 4.92
N GLN A 65 5.64 -10.66 5.81
CA GLN A 65 5.62 -9.87 7.05
C GLN A 65 5.64 -8.35 6.78
N GLN A 66 6.38 -7.92 5.76
CA GLN A 66 6.40 -6.53 5.34
C GLN A 66 5.06 -6.13 4.71
N ALA A 67 4.51 -6.96 3.83
CA ALA A 67 3.20 -6.73 3.23
C ALA A 67 2.10 -6.54 4.28
N GLU A 68 2.07 -7.40 5.31
CA GLU A 68 1.11 -7.29 6.41
C GLU A 68 1.27 -5.98 7.18
N SER A 69 2.50 -5.59 7.51
CA SER A 69 2.79 -4.37 8.27
C SER A 69 2.40 -3.12 7.48
N LEU A 70 2.68 -3.09 6.18
CA LEU A 70 2.34 -1.99 5.27
C LEU A 70 0.82 -1.86 5.08
N ALA A 71 0.12 -2.97 4.87
CA ALA A 71 -1.35 -2.98 4.76
C ALA A 71 -2.03 -2.58 6.08
N SER A 72 -1.48 -3.00 7.22
CA SER A 72 -1.94 -2.57 8.54
C SER A 72 -1.74 -1.07 8.75
N LYS A 73 -0.60 -0.53 8.31
CA LYS A 73 -0.35 0.92 8.33
C LYS A 73 -1.35 1.67 7.45
N SER A 74 -1.61 1.18 6.23
CA SER A 74 -2.64 1.72 5.35
C SER A 74 -4.01 1.73 6.04
N ASN A 75 -4.42 0.63 6.71
CA ASN A 75 -5.67 0.56 7.47
C ASN A 75 -5.80 1.64 8.56
N SER A 76 -4.72 1.93 9.27
CA SER A 76 -4.73 2.98 10.31
C SER A 76 -4.90 4.40 9.74
N LEU A 77 -4.55 4.60 8.46
CA LEU A 77 -4.64 5.88 7.75
C LEU A 77 -5.91 5.98 6.90
N ALA A 78 -6.51 4.85 6.51
CA ALA A 78 -7.70 4.74 5.67
C ALA A 78 -9.02 4.94 6.44
N SER A 79 -9.00 5.66 7.57
CA SER A 79 -10.20 5.95 8.36
C SER A 79 -11.27 6.61 7.50
N GLY A 80 -12.46 6.00 7.44
CA GLY A 80 -13.57 6.47 6.60
C GLY A 80 -13.57 5.91 5.17
N ASN A 81 -12.48 5.26 4.71
CA ASN A 81 -12.43 4.58 3.42
C ASN A 81 -12.57 3.06 3.60
N ARG A 82 -13.81 2.60 3.80
CA ARG A 82 -14.14 1.19 3.98
C ARG A 82 -13.66 0.30 2.83
N SER A 83 -13.75 0.78 1.59
CA SER A 83 -13.26 0.03 0.42
C SER A 83 -11.76 -0.23 0.48
N LEU A 84 -10.96 0.80 0.80
CA LEU A 84 -9.52 0.64 0.99
C LEU A 84 -9.20 -0.27 2.19
N GLN A 85 -9.96 -0.14 3.29
CA GLN A 85 -9.80 -1.02 4.45
C GLN A 85 -10.05 -2.49 4.10
N SER A 86 -11.10 -2.78 3.34
CA SER A 86 -11.39 -4.12 2.84
C SER A 86 -10.23 -4.67 1.99
N ARG A 87 -9.70 -3.88 1.05
CA ARG A 87 -8.57 -4.29 0.20
C ARG A 87 -7.30 -4.56 1.00
N ASN A 88 -6.99 -3.73 2.00
CA ASN A 88 -5.86 -3.96 2.89
C ASN A 88 -5.99 -5.25 3.69
N TRP A 89 -7.17 -5.53 4.23
CA TRP A 89 -7.42 -6.79 4.94
C TRP A 89 -7.27 -8.01 4.03
N LYS A 90 -7.62 -7.91 2.73
CA LYS A 90 -7.34 -8.97 1.74
C LYS A 90 -5.84 -9.18 1.51
N VAL A 91 -5.04 -8.10 1.50
CA VAL A 91 -3.57 -8.20 1.42
C VAL A 91 -3.01 -8.90 2.66
N ILE A 92 -3.47 -8.53 3.86
CA ILE A 92 -3.08 -9.18 5.13
C ILE A 92 -3.44 -10.67 5.11
N ALA A 93 -4.66 -11.02 4.70
CA ALA A 93 -5.09 -12.40 4.58
C ALA A 93 -4.19 -13.20 3.63
N SER A 94 -3.91 -12.65 2.45
CA SER A 94 -3.06 -13.29 1.45
C SER A 94 -1.63 -13.48 1.96
N ALA A 95 -1.07 -12.47 2.65
CA ALA A 95 0.26 -12.54 3.26
C ALA A 95 0.32 -13.62 4.33
N ARG A 96 -0.65 -13.65 5.26
CA ARG A 96 -0.72 -14.65 6.33
C ARG A 96 -0.89 -16.06 5.80
N LYS A 97 -1.76 -16.24 4.81
CA LYS A 97 -1.98 -17.53 4.13
C LYS A 97 -0.68 -18.03 3.49
N ALA A 98 0.01 -17.18 2.75
CA ALA A 98 1.27 -17.52 2.10
C ALA A 98 2.43 -17.76 3.09
N ALA A 99 2.37 -17.15 4.29
CA ALA A 99 3.27 -17.42 5.40
C ALA A 99 2.91 -18.69 6.21
N GLY A 100 1.86 -19.43 5.84
CA GLY A 100 1.40 -20.64 6.53
C GLY A 100 0.48 -20.39 7.74
N ASN A 101 0.10 -19.14 8.01
CA ASN A 101 -0.84 -18.79 9.06
C ASN A 101 -2.28 -18.78 8.53
N ALA A 102 -2.86 -19.97 8.38
CA ALA A 102 -4.22 -20.14 7.86
C ALA A 102 -5.29 -19.50 8.77
N GLY A 103 -5.22 -19.71 10.09
CA GLY A 103 -6.17 -19.12 11.03
C GLY A 103 -6.18 -17.59 11.00
N GLY A 104 -4.98 -16.98 11.01
CA GLY A 104 -4.86 -15.53 10.90
C GLY A 104 -5.28 -14.98 9.54
N ALA A 105 -5.23 -15.79 8.47
CA ALA A 105 -5.75 -15.41 7.16
C ALA A 105 -7.28 -15.38 7.15
N GLU A 106 -7.94 -16.39 7.71
CA GLU A 106 -9.41 -16.44 7.83
C GLU A 106 -9.95 -15.26 8.66
N GLU A 107 -9.29 -14.93 9.77
CA GLU A 107 -9.64 -13.75 10.57
C GLU A 107 -9.54 -12.45 9.74
N ALA A 108 -8.47 -12.31 8.95
CA ALA A 108 -8.28 -11.15 8.09
C ALA A 108 -9.30 -11.10 6.95
N GLU A 109 -9.70 -12.23 6.36
CA GLU A 109 -10.78 -12.30 5.37
C GLU A 109 -12.13 -11.91 5.96
N ALA A 110 -12.44 -12.39 7.17
CA ALA A 110 -13.66 -12.01 7.88
C ALA A 110 -13.70 -10.49 8.13
N ARG A 111 -12.57 -9.88 8.52
CA ARG A 111 -12.44 -8.42 8.62
C ARG A 111 -12.65 -7.75 7.27
N ALA A 112 -12.03 -8.25 6.19
CA ALA A 112 -12.20 -7.69 4.85
C ALA A 112 -13.68 -7.64 4.42
N ALA A 113 -14.44 -8.69 4.74
CA ALA A 113 -15.87 -8.80 4.45
C ALA A 113 -16.74 -7.83 5.27
N GLN A 114 -16.32 -7.48 6.50
CA GLN A 114 -17.01 -6.47 7.31
C GLN A 114 -16.92 -5.08 6.68
N PHE A 115 -15.77 -4.74 6.06
CA PHE A 115 -15.55 -3.44 5.41
C PHE A 115 -16.07 -3.37 3.97
N SER A 116 -16.45 -4.49 3.35
CA SER A 116 -17.06 -4.48 2.00
C SER A 116 -18.57 -4.26 2.01
N ARG A 117 -19.18 -4.10 3.19
CA ARG A 117 -20.62 -3.91 3.40
C ARG A 117 -20.99 -2.45 3.65
#